data_AF-A0A7S1WSK8-F1
#
_entry.id   AF-A0A7S1WSK8-F1
#
_cell.length_a   1.000
_cell.length_b   1.000
_cell.length_c   1.000
_cell.angle_alpha   90.00
_cell.angle_beta   90.00
_cell.angle_gamma   90.00
#
_symmetry.space_group_name_H-M   'P 1'
#
loop_
_entity.id
_entity.type
_entity.pdbx_description
1 polymer ?
#
loop_
_entity_poly.entity_id
_entity_poly.type
_entity_poly.pdbx_seq_one_letter_code
_entity_poly.pdbx_strand_id
1 'polypeptide(L)'
;SLVMFGAAAHPCLPLIYQNTSSRSDFNAAIRNGWMVWTAVAALFGAMTYYMFGDAVQVLALQNIGRDLNMQPLPQADGLKAAAVVWVVFKQQGAQVPISRPFVGALAKALGVELPKGNGGIRCFLLSIPVFLVIAVGAILLQNDLASLEAVAGSLLMPINAFIFPTMVYVILCSPARLKLKALALSAGTPFE
;
A
#
# COMPACT_ATOMS: atom_id res chain seq x y z
N SER A 1 -1.02 -9.16 -6.84
CA SER A 1 -1.99 -8.03 -6.67
C SER A 1 -2.72 -8.00 -5.32
N LEU A 2 -3.59 -8.98 -4.99
CA LEU A 2 -4.39 -9.00 -3.74
C LEU A 2 -3.54 -8.84 -2.46
N VAL A 3 -2.44 -9.58 -2.40
CA VAL A 3 -1.40 -9.55 -1.35
C VAL A 3 -0.85 -8.12 -1.15
N MET A 4 -0.53 -7.44 -2.24
CA MET A 4 0.04 -6.08 -2.20
C MET A 4 -0.99 -5.02 -1.80
N PHE A 5 -2.26 -5.18 -2.18
CA PHE A 5 -3.33 -4.30 -1.72
C PHE A 5 -3.51 -4.35 -0.20
N GLY A 6 -3.46 -5.57 0.36
CA GLY A 6 -3.46 -5.76 1.81
C GLY A 6 -2.30 -5.03 2.46
N ALA A 7 -1.06 -5.29 2.04
CA ALA A 7 0.11 -4.64 2.62
C ALA A 7 0.04 -3.09 2.56
N ALA A 8 -0.45 -2.52 1.45
CA ALA A 8 -0.52 -1.06 1.29
C ALA A 8 -1.65 -0.40 2.09
N ALA A 9 -2.75 -1.09 2.38
CA ALA A 9 -3.91 -0.50 3.04
C ALA A 9 -3.75 -0.37 4.57
N HIS A 10 -2.98 -1.25 5.22
CA HIS A 10 -2.86 -1.27 6.69
C HIS A 10 -2.33 0.04 7.30
N PRO A 11 -1.29 0.70 6.74
CA PRO A 11 -0.83 1.99 7.26
C PRO A 11 -1.88 3.10 7.19
N CYS A 12 -2.88 2.96 6.30
CA CYS A 12 -3.96 3.93 6.14
C CYS A 12 -5.15 3.67 7.07
N LEU A 13 -5.24 2.51 7.73
CA LEU A 13 -6.36 2.17 8.60
C LEU A 13 -6.61 3.19 9.72
N PRO A 14 -5.58 3.73 10.40
CA PRO A 14 -5.80 4.78 11.41
C PRO A 14 -6.43 6.05 10.83
N LEU A 15 -6.01 6.45 9.62
CA LEU A 15 -6.59 7.60 8.94
C LEU A 15 -8.04 7.33 8.56
N ILE A 16 -8.35 6.14 8.05
CA ILE A 16 -9.73 5.74 7.74
C ILE A 16 -10.57 5.77 9.03
N TYR A 17 -10.07 5.20 10.13
CA TYR A 17 -10.74 5.21 11.42
C TYR A 17 -11.05 6.62 11.92
N GLN A 18 -10.08 7.53 11.84
CA GLN A 18 -10.27 8.93 12.23
C GLN A 18 -11.32 9.67 11.38
N ASN A 19 -11.59 9.19 10.17
CA ASN A 19 -12.60 9.76 9.27
C ASN A 19 -13.96 9.04 9.37
N THR A 20 -14.14 8.11 10.32
CA THR A 20 -15.42 7.44 10.57
C THR A 20 -16.08 7.95 11.84
N SER A 21 -17.41 8.06 11.84
CA SER A 21 -18.18 8.58 12.98
C SER A 21 -18.22 7.62 14.17
N SER A 22 -18.12 6.32 13.92
CA SER A 22 -18.14 5.29 14.96
C SER A 22 -17.29 4.08 14.61
N ARG A 23 -16.93 3.28 15.62
CA ARG A 23 -16.25 2.00 15.44
C ARG A 23 -17.07 1.01 14.60
N SER A 24 -18.39 1.04 14.71
CA SER A 24 -19.28 0.19 13.90
C SER A 24 -19.17 0.55 12.43
N ASP A 25 -19.19 1.85 12.10
CA ASP A 25 -19.06 2.33 10.72
C ASP A 25 -17.70 1.97 10.13
N PHE A 26 -16.63 2.11 10.92
CA PHE A 26 -15.31 1.64 10.53
C PHE A 26 -15.29 0.15 10.19
N ASN A 27 -15.79 -0.70 11.10
CA ASN A 27 -15.82 -2.15 10.88
C ASN A 27 -16.64 -2.51 9.63
N ALA A 28 -17.79 -1.86 9.44
CA ALA A 28 -18.62 -2.05 8.25
C ALA A 28 -17.90 -1.60 6.98
N ALA A 29 -17.24 -0.44 6.99
CA ALA A 29 -16.47 0.09 5.87
C ALA A 29 -15.31 -0.83 5.49
N ILE A 30 -14.54 -1.33 6.47
CA ILE A 30 -13.45 -2.29 6.23
C ILE A 30 -14.00 -3.59 5.64
N ARG A 31 -15.03 -4.18 6.26
CA ARG A 31 -15.65 -5.42 5.75
C ARG A 31 -16.15 -5.24 4.32
N ASN A 32 -16.92 -4.20 4.07
CA ASN A 32 -17.52 -3.94 2.76
C ASN A 32 -16.44 -3.64 1.71
N GLY A 33 -15.42 -2.85 2.05
CA GLY A 33 -14.28 -2.57 1.18
C GLY A 33 -13.53 -3.83 0.78
N TRP A 34 -13.27 -4.73 1.73
CA TRP A 34 -12.62 -6.02 1.46
C TRP A 34 -13.48 -6.94 0.61
N MET A 35 -14.79 -7.01 0.85
CA MET A 35 -15.71 -7.81 0.02
C MET A 35 -15.73 -7.30 -1.42
N VAL A 36 -15.90 -5.99 -1.62
CA VAL A 36 -15.89 -5.37 -2.96
C VAL A 36 -14.56 -5.63 -3.66
N TRP A 37 -13.43 -5.38 -2.98
CA TRP A 37 -12.12 -5.62 -3.56
C TRP A 37 -11.90 -7.08 -3.95
N THR A 38 -12.29 -8.03 -3.08
CA THR A 38 -12.17 -9.47 -3.34
C THR A 38 -13.01 -9.88 -4.54
N ALA A 39 -14.26 -9.41 -4.62
CA ALA A 39 -15.14 -9.69 -5.75
C ALA A 39 -14.56 -9.15 -7.07
N VAL A 40 -14.09 -7.91 -7.08
CA VAL A 40 -13.43 -7.30 -8.24
C VAL A 40 -12.18 -8.08 -8.65
N ALA A 41 -11.29 -8.38 -7.69
CA ALA A 41 -10.06 -9.12 -7.98
C ALA A 41 -10.33 -10.54 -8.50
N ALA A 42 -11.31 -11.25 -7.93
CA ALA A 42 -11.71 -12.57 -8.38
C ALA A 42 -12.31 -12.52 -9.80
N LEU A 43 -13.18 -11.56 -10.08
CA LEU A 43 -13.79 -11.37 -11.39
C LEU A 43 -12.73 -11.10 -12.47
N PHE A 44 -11.85 -10.10 -12.24
CA PHE A 44 -10.80 -9.78 -13.20
C PHE A 44 -9.78 -10.90 -13.35
N GLY A 45 -9.43 -11.60 -12.26
CA GLY A 45 -8.55 -12.76 -12.30
C GLY A 45 -9.16 -13.92 -13.10
N ALA A 46 -10.41 -14.26 -12.84
CA ALA A 46 -11.14 -15.31 -13.55
C ALA A 46 -11.32 -14.98 -15.03
N MET A 47 -11.72 -13.75 -15.36
CA MET A 47 -11.80 -13.30 -16.76
C MET A 47 -10.45 -13.38 -17.47
N THR A 48 -9.38 -12.93 -16.81
CA THR A 48 -8.04 -12.96 -17.40
C THR A 48 -7.59 -14.40 -17.65
N TYR A 49 -7.78 -15.30 -16.68
CA TYR A 49 -7.45 -16.71 -16.84
C TYR A 49 -8.34 -17.40 -17.88
N TYR A 50 -9.63 -17.06 -17.94
CA TYR A 50 -10.53 -17.56 -18.99
C TYR A 50 -10.07 -17.14 -20.40
N MET A 51 -9.56 -15.91 -20.55
CA MET A 51 -9.11 -15.39 -21.84
C MET A 51 -7.72 -15.90 -22.25
N PHE A 52 -6.77 -15.99 -21.32
CA PHE A 52 -5.36 -16.29 -21.62
C PHE A 52 -4.91 -17.70 -21.20
N GLY A 53 -5.70 -18.41 -20.39
CA GLY A 53 -5.32 -19.70 -19.80
C GLY A 53 -3.96 -19.62 -19.13
N ASP A 54 -3.10 -20.58 -19.46
CA ASP A 54 -1.74 -20.68 -18.93
C ASP A 54 -0.76 -19.65 -19.52
N ALA A 55 -1.16 -18.89 -20.55
CA ALA A 55 -0.36 -17.80 -21.11
C ALA A 55 -0.45 -16.49 -20.30
N VAL A 56 -1.22 -16.47 -19.20
CA VAL A 56 -1.30 -15.31 -18.32
C VAL A 56 0.08 -14.95 -17.75
N GLN A 57 0.43 -13.68 -17.82
CA GLN A 57 1.68 -13.18 -17.27
C GLN A 57 1.48 -12.67 -15.84
N VAL A 58 2.56 -12.68 -15.06
CA VAL A 58 2.58 -12.11 -13.70
C VAL A 58 2.16 -10.64 -13.72
N LEU A 59 2.67 -9.88 -14.70
CA LEU A 59 2.28 -8.50 -14.94
C LEU A 59 1.20 -8.47 -16.01
N ALA A 60 -0.04 -8.18 -15.62
CA ALA A 60 -1.17 -8.12 -16.56
C ALA A 60 -0.94 -7.19 -17.76
N LEU A 61 -0.16 -6.12 -17.60
CA LEU A 61 0.23 -5.22 -18.70
C LEU A 61 0.98 -5.94 -19.83
N GLN A 62 1.68 -7.05 -19.54
CA GLN A 62 2.40 -7.82 -20.55
C GLN A 62 1.45 -8.58 -21.47
N ASN A 63 0.26 -8.97 -21.01
CA ASN A 63 -0.78 -9.60 -21.85
C ASN A 63 -1.54 -8.58 -22.72
N ILE A 64 -1.52 -7.29 -22.39
CA ILE A 64 -2.28 -6.28 -23.14
C ILE A 64 -1.68 -6.10 -24.55
N GLY A 65 -2.54 -6.24 -25.56
CA GLY A 65 -2.17 -6.10 -26.96
C GLY A 65 -1.35 -7.27 -27.49
N ARG A 66 -1.47 -8.45 -26.87
CA ARG A 66 -0.80 -9.68 -27.31
C ARG A 66 -1.77 -10.85 -27.44
N ASP A 67 -1.41 -11.83 -28.24
CA ASP A 67 -2.13 -13.09 -28.37
C ASP A 67 -1.72 -14.14 -27.31
N LEU A 68 -2.24 -15.36 -27.42
CA LEU A 68 -1.92 -16.48 -26.52
C LEU A 68 -0.47 -16.97 -26.64
N ASN A 69 0.21 -16.66 -27.74
CA ASN A 69 1.63 -16.95 -27.95
C ASN A 69 2.53 -15.76 -27.58
N MET A 70 1.97 -14.76 -26.89
CA MET A 70 2.62 -13.53 -26.49
C MET A 70 3.21 -12.73 -27.67
N GLN A 71 2.68 -12.91 -28.87
CA GLN A 71 3.00 -12.12 -30.04
C GLN A 71 2.20 -10.80 -30.02
N PRO A 72 2.82 -9.67 -30.38
CA PRO A 72 2.11 -8.40 -30.43
C PRO A 72 1.01 -8.43 -31.49
N LEU A 73 -0.15 -7.83 -31.17
CA LEU A 73 -1.28 -7.65 -32.07
C LEU A 73 -1.26 -6.21 -32.61
N PRO A 74 -0.89 -5.97 -33.88
CA PRO A 74 -0.75 -4.61 -34.42
C PRO A 74 -1.99 -3.74 -34.25
N GLN A 75 -3.18 -4.34 -34.38
CA GLN A 75 -4.47 -3.66 -34.17
C GLN A 75 -4.72 -3.20 -32.73
N ALA A 76 -3.94 -3.67 -31.76
CA ALA A 76 -4.10 -3.40 -30.33
C ALA A 76 -2.95 -2.58 -29.73
N ASP A 77 -2.01 -2.08 -30.54
CA ASP A 77 -0.86 -1.29 -30.05
C ASP A 77 -1.30 -0.03 -29.28
N GLY A 78 -2.38 0.61 -29.75
CA GLY A 78 -2.98 1.77 -29.06
C GLY A 78 -3.47 1.44 -27.65
N LEU A 79 -4.01 0.23 -27.44
CA LEU A 79 -4.50 -0.21 -26.12
C LEU A 79 -3.33 -0.41 -25.14
N LYS A 80 -2.23 -1.00 -25.61
CA LYS A 80 -1.01 -1.16 -24.81
C LYS A 80 -0.46 0.20 -24.38
N ALA A 81 -0.36 1.16 -25.32
CA ALA A 81 0.10 2.51 -25.02
C ALA A 81 -0.80 3.20 -23.98
N ALA A 82 -2.13 3.12 -24.15
CA ALA A 82 -3.09 3.68 -23.21
C ALA A 82 -2.97 3.07 -21.80
N ALA A 83 -2.80 1.73 -21.72
CA ALA A 83 -2.63 1.04 -20.44
C ALA A 83 -1.33 1.45 -19.72
N VAL A 84 -0.23 1.59 -20.46
CA VAL A 84 1.05 2.06 -19.89
C VAL A 84 0.90 3.48 -19.36
N VAL A 85 0.32 4.38 -20.15
CA VAL A 85 0.07 5.77 -19.74
C VAL A 85 -0.79 5.83 -18.48
N TRP A 86 -1.88 5.07 -18.45
CA TRP A 86 -2.75 4.97 -17.28
C TRP A 86 -2.00 4.51 -16.02
N VAL A 87 -1.19 3.46 -16.13
CA VAL A 87 -0.41 2.95 -14.99
C VAL A 87 0.61 3.98 -14.54
N VAL A 88 1.28 4.68 -15.45
CA VAL A 88 2.18 5.78 -15.09
C VAL A 88 1.42 6.84 -14.30
N PHE A 89 0.30 7.35 -14.81
CA PHE A 89 -0.51 8.36 -14.11
C PHE A 89 -0.96 7.89 -12.72
N LYS A 90 -1.47 6.66 -12.63
CA LYS A 90 -1.90 6.06 -11.36
C LYS A 90 -0.74 5.94 -10.37
N GLN A 91 0.45 5.55 -10.84
CA GLN A 91 1.63 5.46 -9.98
C GLN A 91 2.12 6.82 -9.52
N GLN A 92 2.12 7.85 -10.39
CA GLN A 92 2.46 9.22 -10.00
C GLN A 92 1.53 9.76 -8.90
N GLY A 93 0.22 9.48 -9.00
CA GLY A 93 -0.73 9.83 -7.94
C GLY A 93 -0.44 9.13 -6.61
N ALA A 94 0.04 7.89 -6.65
CA ALA A 94 0.40 7.11 -5.46
C ALA A 94 1.75 7.51 -4.83
N GLN A 95 2.65 8.15 -5.60
CA GLN A 95 3.99 8.51 -5.11
C GLN A 95 3.97 9.57 -4.00
N VAL A 96 3.01 10.49 -4.02
CA VAL A 96 2.92 11.57 -3.02
C VAL A 96 2.72 11.04 -1.60
N PRO A 97 1.69 10.23 -1.28
CA PRO A 97 1.52 9.71 0.08
C PRO A 97 2.68 8.81 0.51
N ILE A 98 3.29 8.05 -0.41
CA ILE A 98 4.39 7.13 -0.13
C ILE A 98 5.69 7.89 0.21
N SER A 99 5.97 9.00 -0.46
CA SER A 99 7.22 9.75 -0.26
C SER A 99 7.21 10.63 0.99
N ARG A 100 6.03 11.06 1.47
CA ARG A 100 5.87 11.99 2.61
C ARG A 100 6.66 11.59 3.87
N PRO A 101 6.62 10.34 4.35
CA PRO A 101 7.39 9.95 5.54
C PRO A 101 8.90 10.14 5.35
N PHE A 102 9.42 9.79 4.18
CA PHE A 102 10.85 9.94 3.86
C PHE A 102 11.25 11.41 3.73
N VAL A 103 10.41 12.22 3.08
CA VAL A 103 10.61 13.67 2.98
C VAL A 103 10.59 14.32 4.36
N GLY A 104 9.67 13.92 5.24
CA GLY A 104 9.61 14.40 6.62
C GLY A 104 10.85 14.02 7.43
N ALA A 105 11.33 12.79 7.29
CA ALA A 105 12.56 12.33 7.94
C ALA A 105 13.78 13.12 7.44
N LEU A 106 13.89 13.34 6.13
CA LEU A 106 14.97 14.12 5.54
C LEU A 106 14.92 15.58 5.97
N ALA A 107 13.74 16.20 5.97
CA ALA A 107 13.54 17.57 6.44
C ALA A 107 13.99 17.72 7.90
N LYS A 108 13.59 16.79 8.77
CA LYS A 108 14.02 16.76 10.18
C LYS A 108 15.53 16.62 10.32
N ALA A 109 16.16 15.74 9.54
CA ALA A 109 17.61 15.55 9.56
C ALA A 109 18.37 16.80 9.12
N LEU A 110 17.80 17.60 8.21
CA LEU A 110 18.36 18.85 7.71
C LEU A 110 17.96 20.08 8.53
N GLY A 111 17.16 19.93 9.59
CA GLY A 111 16.64 21.06 10.38
C GLY A 111 15.67 21.96 9.61
N VAL A 112 15.02 21.44 8.56
CA VAL A 112 14.06 22.19 7.74
C VAL A 112 12.65 21.98 8.27
N GLU A 113 11.99 23.07 8.64
CA GLU A 113 10.57 23.05 8.99
C GLU A 113 9.70 22.97 7.72
N LEU A 114 8.86 21.95 7.65
CA LEU A 114 7.89 21.77 6.57
C LEU A 114 6.58 22.52 6.91
N PRO A 115 5.96 23.21 5.93
CA PRO A 115 4.68 23.86 6.15
C PRO A 115 3.57 22.85 6.45
N LYS A 116 2.60 23.24 7.28
CA LYS A 116 1.40 22.42 7.56
C LYS A 116 0.70 22.06 6.25
N GLY A 117 0.49 20.77 6.02
CA GLY A 117 -0.05 20.24 4.76
C GLY A 117 1.00 19.73 3.77
N ASN A 118 2.30 19.87 4.07
CA ASN A 118 3.42 19.35 3.27
C ASN A 118 3.36 19.78 1.79
N GLY A 119 2.96 21.02 1.54
CA GLY A 119 2.90 21.62 0.21
C GLY A 119 4.07 22.57 -0.08
N GLY A 120 4.15 23.06 -1.32
CA GLY A 120 5.06 24.13 -1.72
C GLY A 120 6.45 23.69 -2.18
N ILE A 121 7.26 24.66 -2.60
CA ILE A 121 8.54 24.43 -3.27
C ILE A 121 9.57 23.72 -2.38
N ARG A 122 9.57 23.97 -1.07
CA ARG A 122 10.49 23.29 -0.13
C ARG A 122 10.23 21.80 -0.06
N CYS A 123 8.95 21.40 0.03
CA CYS A 123 8.58 19.98 0.04
C CYS A 123 8.89 19.31 -1.30
N PHE A 124 8.69 20.02 -2.41
CA PHE A 124 9.07 19.55 -3.74
C PHE A 124 10.58 19.34 -3.88
N LEU A 125 11.40 20.30 -3.45
CA LEU A 125 12.86 20.17 -3.53
C LEU A 125 13.37 19.02 -2.65
N LEU A 126 12.79 18.84 -1.46
CA LEU A 126 13.13 17.74 -0.56
C LEU A 126 12.63 16.38 -1.05
N SER A 127 11.64 16.32 -1.94
CA SER A 127 11.18 15.06 -2.51
C SER A 127 12.05 14.58 -3.68
N ILE A 128 12.77 15.47 -4.36
CA ILE A 128 13.71 15.12 -5.45
C ILE A 128 14.69 14.01 -5.04
N PRO A 129 15.48 14.12 -3.95
CA PRO A 129 16.42 13.05 -3.58
C PRO A 129 15.71 11.73 -3.25
N VAL A 130 14.53 11.79 -2.62
CA VAL A 130 13.72 10.59 -2.34
C VAL A 130 13.28 9.92 -3.63
N PHE A 131 12.76 10.70 -4.59
CA PHE A 131 12.33 10.17 -5.89
C PHE A 131 13.49 9.66 -6.74
N LEU A 132 14.66 10.30 -6.67
CA LEU A 132 15.87 9.81 -7.34
C LEU A 132 16.28 8.44 -6.79
N VAL A 133 16.29 8.25 -5.47
CA VAL A 133 16.58 6.96 -4.85
C VAL A 133 15.55 5.90 -5.28
N ILE A 134 14.26 6.24 -5.28
CA ILE A 134 13.20 5.33 -5.74
C ILE A 134 13.39 4.97 -7.21
N ALA A 135 13.70 5.95 -8.08
CA ALA A 135 13.91 5.73 -9.50
C ALA A 135 15.12 4.84 -9.78
N VAL A 136 16.25 5.11 -9.11
CA VAL A 136 17.45 4.27 -9.22
C VAL A 136 17.17 2.85 -8.74
N GLY A 137 16.50 2.70 -7.59
CA GLY A 137 16.09 1.39 -7.09
C GLY A 137 15.17 0.64 -8.07
N ALA A 138 14.21 1.33 -8.68
CA ALA A 138 13.32 0.76 -9.68
C ALA A 138 14.08 0.29 -10.92
N ILE A 139 15.04 1.08 -11.43
CA ILE A 139 15.87 0.71 -12.58
C ILE A 139 16.72 -0.53 -12.25
N LEU A 140 17.34 -0.58 -11.08
CA LEU A 140 18.18 -1.70 -10.67
C LEU A 140 17.39 -3.00 -10.50
N LEU A 141 16.14 -2.91 -10.07
CA LEU A 141 15.30 -4.06 -9.72
C LEU A 141 14.24 -4.42 -10.78
N GLN A 142 14.21 -3.73 -11.92
CA GLN A 142 13.16 -3.90 -12.94
C GLN A 142 13.11 -5.32 -13.54
N ASN A 143 14.24 -6.04 -13.54
CA ASN A 143 14.32 -7.41 -14.05
C ASN A 143 13.93 -8.46 -13.00
N ASP A 144 13.89 -8.06 -11.73
CA ASP A 144 13.67 -8.94 -10.57
C ASP A 144 12.29 -8.74 -9.95
N LEU A 145 11.31 -8.25 -10.72
CA LEU A 145 9.97 -7.94 -10.23
C LEU A 145 9.28 -9.14 -9.58
N ALA A 146 9.48 -10.35 -10.12
CA ALA A 146 8.93 -11.58 -9.53
C ALA A 146 9.55 -11.87 -8.15
N SER A 147 10.86 -11.72 -8.02
CA SER A 147 11.58 -11.88 -6.75
C SER A 147 11.16 -10.82 -5.73
N LEU A 148 10.98 -9.57 -6.18
CA LEU A 148 10.46 -8.50 -5.33
C LEU A 148 9.04 -8.76 -4.85
N GLU A 149 8.14 -9.24 -5.72
CA GLU A 149 6.78 -9.61 -5.31
C GLU A 149 6.80 -10.77 -4.32
N ALA A 150 7.67 -11.77 -4.53
CA ALA A 150 7.85 -12.87 -3.60
C ALA A 150 8.34 -12.41 -2.23
N VAL A 151 9.36 -11.54 -2.16
CA VAL A 151 9.86 -10.96 -0.90
C VAL A 151 8.82 -10.08 -0.23
N ALA A 152 8.13 -9.24 -1.00
CA ALA A 152 7.08 -8.38 -0.46
C ALA A 152 5.93 -9.22 0.14
N GLY A 153 5.52 -10.29 -0.55
CA GLY A 153 4.49 -11.20 -0.11
C GLY A 153 4.90 -12.08 1.07
N SER A 154 6.14 -12.58 1.10
CA SER A 154 6.58 -13.53 2.13
C SER A 154 7.10 -12.85 3.40
N LEU A 155 7.65 -11.64 3.30
CA LEU A 155 8.30 -10.95 4.41
C LEU A 155 7.58 -9.67 4.83
N LEU A 156 7.46 -8.70 3.91
CA LEU A 156 6.95 -7.37 4.25
C LEU A 156 5.48 -7.41 4.65
N MET A 157 4.67 -8.21 3.94
CA MET A 157 3.25 -8.33 4.23
C MET A 157 3.00 -8.98 5.60
N PRO A 158 3.60 -10.13 5.99
CA PRO A 158 3.38 -10.65 7.33
C PRO A 158 3.83 -9.73 8.44
N ILE A 159 4.95 -9.00 8.25
CA ILE A 159 5.41 -8.01 9.21
C ILE A 159 4.35 -6.95 9.45
N ASN A 160 3.82 -6.36 8.37
CA ASN A 160 2.89 -5.24 8.44
C ASN A 160 1.45 -5.66 8.81
N ALA A 161 0.98 -6.80 8.32
CA ALA A 161 -0.41 -7.24 8.49
C ALA A 161 -0.63 -8.06 9.77
N PHE A 162 0.38 -8.79 10.25
CA PHE A 162 0.23 -9.72 11.38
C PHE A 162 1.18 -9.38 12.52
N ILE A 163 2.49 -9.43 12.28
CA ILE A 163 3.49 -9.36 13.37
C ILE A 163 3.37 -8.04 14.12
N PHE A 164 3.42 -6.90 13.42
CA PHE A 164 3.38 -5.60 14.06
C PHE A 164 2.05 -5.34 14.79
N PRO A 165 0.86 -5.54 14.18
CA PRO A 165 -0.41 -5.43 14.90
C PRO A 165 -0.53 -6.36 16.11
N THR A 166 -0.10 -7.62 16.00
CA THR A 166 -0.12 -8.58 17.12
C THR A 166 0.80 -8.15 18.24
N MET A 167 2.03 -7.71 17.93
CA MET A 167 2.96 -7.19 18.95
C MET A 167 2.37 -5.98 19.67
N VAL A 168 1.80 -5.02 18.92
CA VAL A 168 1.13 -3.85 19.50
C VAL A 168 -0.02 -4.28 20.40
N TYR A 169 -0.84 -5.25 19.98
CA TYR A 169 -1.93 -5.77 20.79
C TYR A 169 -1.44 -6.43 22.09
N VAL A 170 -0.39 -7.26 22.03
CA VAL A 170 0.22 -7.89 23.21
C VAL A 170 0.78 -6.84 24.18
N ILE A 171 1.41 -5.79 23.67
CA ILE A 171 1.96 -4.69 24.50
C ILE A 171 0.81 -3.91 25.17
N LEU A 172 -0.23 -3.57 24.42
CA LEU A 172 -1.37 -2.78 24.92
C LEU A 172 -2.26 -3.58 25.88
N CYS A 173 -2.50 -4.86 25.59
CA CYS A 173 -3.34 -5.76 26.37
C CYS A 173 -2.57 -6.59 27.41
N SER A 174 -1.28 -6.28 27.64
CA SER A 174 -0.49 -6.97 28.65
C SER A 174 -1.22 -6.94 30.00
N PRO A 175 -1.39 -8.10 30.68
CA PRO A 175 -2.11 -8.21 31.95
C PRO A 175 -1.61 -7.23 33.02
N ALA A 176 -0.33 -6.84 32.97
CA ALA A 176 0.24 -5.85 33.87
C ALA A 176 -0.43 -4.47 33.74
N ARG A 177 -0.74 -4.02 32.51
CA ARG A 177 -1.46 -2.76 32.28
C ARG A 177 -2.91 -2.85 32.70
N LEU A 178 -3.55 -3.98 32.47
CA LEU A 178 -4.94 -4.21 32.93
C LEU A 178 -5.02 -4.23 34.46
N LYS A 179 -4.05 -4.85 35.14
CA LYS A 179 -3.94 -4.83 36.60
C LYS A 179 -3.69 -3.42 37.14
N LEU A 180 -2.78 -2.66 36.54
CA LEU A 180 -2.51 -1.27 36.92
C LEU A 180 -3.75 -0.39 36.73
N LYS A 181 -4.46 -0.53 35.61
CA LYS A 181 -5.70 0.20 35.35
C LYS A 181 -6.81 -0.18 36.34
N ALA A 182 -6.96 -1.47 36.65
CA ALA A 182 -7.92 -1.94 37.64
C ALA A 182 -7.61 -1.39 39.05
N LEU A 183 -6.33 -1.38 39.44
CA LEU A 183 -5.88 -0.81 40.71
C LEU A 183 -6.14 0.70 40.77
N ALA A 184 -5.82 1.44 39.71
CA ALA A 184 -6.08 2.88 39.66
C ALA A 184 -7.57 3.24 39.72
N LEU A 185 -8.42 2.47 39.03
CA LEU A 185 -9.88 2.62 39.11
C LEU A 185 -10.39 2.32 40.53
N SER A 186 -9.85 1.29 41.20
CA SER A 186 -10.22 0.97 42.59
C SER A 186 -9.75 2.03 43.59
N ALA A 187 -8.68 2.76 43.27
CA ALA A 187 -8.14 3.83 44.10
C ALA A 187 -8.82 5.20 43.86
N GLY A 188 -9.79 5.29 42.95
CA GLY A 188 -10.45 6.55 42.57
C GLY A 188 -9.52 7.54 41.83
N THR A 189 -8.32 7.10 41.45
CA THR A 189 -7.38 7.91 40.68
C THR A 189 -7.75 7.86 39.19
N PRO A 190 -7.91 9.01 38.52
CA PRO A 190 -8.08 9.03 37.08
C PRO A 190 -6.84 8.42 36.41
N PHE A 191 -7.07 7.39 35.59
CA PHE A 191 -6.02 6.72 34.83
C PHE A 191 -5.96 7.37 33.44
N GLU A 192 -4.99 8.25 33.22
CA GLU A 192 -4.64 8.79 31.90
C GLU A 192 -3.76 7.81 31.11
#